data_AF-A0A975MQ66-F1
#
_entry.id   AF-A0A975MQ66-F1
#
_cell.length_a   1.000
_cell.length_b   1.000
_cell.length_c   1.000
_cell.angle_alpha   90.00
_cell.angle_beta   90.00
_cell.angle_gamma   90.00
#
_symmetry.space_group_name_H-M   'P 1'
#
loop_
_entity.id
_entity.type
_entity.pdbx_description
1 polymer ?
#
loop_
_entity_poly.entity_id
_entity_poly.type
_entity_poly.pdbx_seq_one_letter_code
_entity_poly.pdbx_strand_id
1 'polypeptide(L)'
;MKTLTKVILITALSALSGQSYAQQPSEHGMGMGSMMGGMQHDADPAKMTEHLKKMQAHMLQMHDLSNKILAETDPKKQQALKDQQLEIMKAHHMEMMAKHQQKAGQEVDHSQHNKLNNVTK
;
A
#
# COMPACT_ATOMS: atom_id res chain seq x y z
N MET A 1 -38.82 45.67 3.36
CA MET A 1 -37.40 45.63 2.91
C MET A 1 -36.53 44.64 3.71
N LYS A 2 -37.07 43.50 4.20
CA LYS A 2 -36.28 42.51 4.99
C LYS A 2 -36.10 41.17 4.27
N THR A 3 -36.71 41.01 3.09
CA THR A 3 -36.65 39.80 2.26
C THR A 3 -35.63 39.91 1.12
N LEU A 4 -35.32 41.13 0.66
CA LEU A 4 -34.35 41.35 -0.42
C LEU A 4 -32.90 41.03 -0.03
N THR A 5 -32.53 41.23 1.24
CA THR A 5 -31.16 41.03 1.73
C THR A 5 -30.75 39.56 1.77
N LYS A 6 -31.69 38.62 1.93
CA LYS A 6 -31.39 37.18 2.03
C LYS A 6 -31.04 36.57 0.67
N VAL A 7 -31.53 37.13 -0.43
CA VAL A 7 -31.28 36.61 -1.77
C VAL A 7 -29.88 36.97 -2.27
N ILE A 8 -29.35 38.14 -1.87
CA ILE A 8 -28.01 38.59 -2.29
C ILE A 8 -26.89 37.78 -1.61
N LEU A 9 -27.12 37.29 -0.39
CA LEU A 9 -26.13 36.51 0.35
C LEU A 9 -25.91 35.10 -0.22
N ILE A 10 -26.86 34.55 -0.98
CA ILE A 10 -26.77 33.19 -1.53
C ILE A 10 -25.99 33.17 -2.86
N THR A 11 -25.95 34.28 -3.62
CA THR A 11 -25.32 34.31 -4.96
C THR A 11 -23.79 34.51 -4.91
N ALA A 12 -23.23 35.00 -3.81
CA ALA A 12 -21.79 35.28 -3.72
C ALA A 12 -20.92 34.03 -3.45
N LEU A 13 -21.52 32.89 -3.10
CA LEU A 13 -20.77 31.68 -2.72
C LEU A 13 -20.42 30.74 -3.88
N SER A 14 -20.78 31.09 -5.12
CA SER A 14 -20.59 30.23 -6.30
C SER A 14 -19.32 30.53 -7.10
N ALA A 15 -18.56 31.58 -6.75
CA ALA A 15 -17.45 32.07 -7.56
C ALA A 15 -16.08 31.43 -7.28
N LEU A 16 -15.99 30.43 -6.40
CA LEU A 16 -14.72 29.75 -6.06
C LEU A 16 -14.63 28.31 -6.60
N SER A 17 -15.24 28.04 -7.76
CA SER A 17 -15.09 26.74 -8.44
C SER A 17 -13.86 26.73 -9.34
N GLY A 18 -12.70 26.49 -8.72
CA GLY A 18 -11.65 25.60 -9.25
C GLY A 18 -10.84 26.05 -10.48
N GLN A 19 -9.76 26.81 -10.26
CA GLN A 19 -8.53 26.56 -11.00
C GLN A 19 -7.84 25.33 -10.38
N SER A 20 -8.18 24.13 -10.83
CA SER A 20 -7.33 22.97 -10.61
C SER A 20 -6.35 22.87 -11.78
N TYR A 21 -5.16 23.45 -11.61
CA TYR A 21 -4.03 23.04 -12.41
C TYR A 21 -3.80 21.56 -12.13
N ALA A 22 -3.97 20.73 -13.18
CA ALA A 22 -3.49 19.37 -13.16
C ALA A 22 -1.96 19.40 -13.09
N GLN A 23 -1.42 19.41 -11.86
CA GLN A 23 -0.03 19.11 -11.64
C GLN A 23 0.14 17.64 -12.01
N GLN A 24 0.71 17.38 -13.19
CA GLN A 24 1.07 16.05 -13.63
C GLN A 24 1.87 15.39 -12.50
N PRO A 25 1.43 14.24 -11.97
CA PRO A 25 2.31 13.45 -11.13
C PRO A 25 3.51 13.07 -12.01
N SER A 26 4.69 13.43 -11.56
CA SER A 26 5.93 12.91 -12.11
C SER A 26 5.79 11.39 -12.20
N GLU A 27 5.89 10.87 -13.42
CA GLU A 27 6.09 9.45 -13.69
C GLU A 27 7.43 9.05 -13.07
N HIS A 28 7.42 8.79 -11.76
CA HIS A 28 8.25 7.75 -11.18
C HIS A 28 7.32 6.57 -10.96
N GLY A 29 6.92 5.96 -12.08
CA GLY A 29 6.47 4.59 -12.11
C GLY A 29 7.63 3.72 -11.64
N MET A 30 7.78 3.58 -10.32
CA MET A 30 8.55 2.50 -9.72
C MET A 30 7.85 1.22 -10.17
N GLY A 31 8.35 0.67 -11.28
CA GLY A 31 7.79 -0.48 -11.95
C GLY A 31 7.67 -1.64 -10.98
N MET A 32 6.42 -2.01 -10.70
CA MET A 32 6.07 -3.26 -10.03
C MET A 32 6.67 -4.49 -10.77
N GLY A 33 7.08 -4.33 -12.04
CA GLY A 33 7.72 -5.36 -12.86
C GLY A 33 9.17 -5.69 -12.47
N SER A 34 9.91 -4.79 -11.80
CA SER A 34 11.34 -5.01 -11.53
C SER A 34 11.62 -5.81 -10.26
N MET A 35 10.66 -5.97 -9.35
CA MET A 35 10.83 -6.81 -8.15
C MET A 35 10.58 -8.30 -8.41
N MET A 36 9.89 -8.66 -9.50
CA MET A 36 9.52 -10.06 -9.74
C MET A 36 10.62 -10.89 -10.42
N GLY A 37 11.59 -10.23 -11.08
CA GLY A 37 12.64 -10.91 -11.85
C GLY A 37 13.78 -11.52 -11.01
N GLY A 38 14.02 -11.03 -9.79
CA GLY A 38 15.16 -11.47 -8.97
C GLY A 38 14.91 -12.67 -8.05
N MET A 39 13.65 -13.08 -7.88
CA MET A 39 13.24 -14.03 -6.83
C MET A 39 12.82 -15.40 -7.37
N GLN A 40 12.88 -15.58 -8.69
CA GLN A 40 12.22 -16.68 -9.38
C GLN A 40 13.13 -17.90 -9.60
N HIS A 41 14.43 -17.79 -9.33
CA HIS A 41 15.38 -18.83 -9.73
C HIS A 41 15.45 -20.05 -8.79
N ASP A 42 14.96 -19.96 -7.55
CA ASP A 42 15.09 -21.03 -6.53
C ASP A 42 13.84 -21.23 -5.64
N ALA A 43 12.69 -20.62 -5.98
CA ALA A 43 11.48 -20.72 -5.16
C ALA A 43 10.61 -21.93 -5.55
N ASP A 44 10.32 -22.80 -4.59
CA ASP A 44 9.34 -23.90 -4.72
C ASP A 44 7.99 -23.36 -5.28
N PRO A 45 7.53 -23.87 -6.44
CA PRO A 45 6.32 -23.37 -7.10
C PRO A 45 5.07 -23.46 -6.23
N ALA A 46 5.00 -24.42 -5.29
CA ALA A 46 3.89 -24.53 -4.35
C ALA A 46 3.85 -23.33 -3.38
N LYS A 47 5.01 -22.91 -2.87
CA LYS A 47 5.14 -21.76 -1.96
C LYS A 47 4.89 -20.42 -2.67
N MET A 48 5.31 -20.32 -3.93
CA MET A 48 4.97 -19.19 -4.81
C MET A 48 3.45 -19.06 -4.99
N THR A 49 2.77 -20.17 -5.28
CA THR A 49 1.32 -20.18 -5.49
C THR A 49 0.54 -19.77 -4.24
N GLU A 50 0.95 -20.25 -3.06
CA GLU A 50 0.33 -19.85 -1.80
C GLU A 50 0.54 -18.36 -1.51
N HIS A 51 1.74 -17.83 -1.75
CA HIS A 51 2.02 -16.41 -1.57
C HIS A 51 1.15 -15.54 -2.49
N LEU A 52 1.04 -15.91 -3.77
CA LEU A 52 0.19 -15.20 -4.74
C LEU A 52 -1.28 -15.19 -4.32
N LYS A 53 -1.80 -16.32 -3.82
CA LYS A 53 -3.18 -16.39 -3.30
C LYS A 53 -3.38 -15.48 -2.10
N LYS A 54 -2.42 -15.42 -1.17
CA LYS A 54 -2.49 -14.52 0.00
C LYS A 54 -2.46 -13.04 -0.41
N MET A 55 -1.60 -12.67 -1.37
CA MET A 55 -1.54 -11.31 -1.91
C MET A 55 -2.84 -10.92 -2.62
N GLN A 56 -3.41 -11.83 -3.42
CA GLN A 56 -4.68 -11.60 -4.08
C GLN A 56 -5.81 -11.37 -3.07
N ALA A 57 -5.91 -12.23 -2.05
CA ALA A 57 -6.91 -12.08 -0.99
C ALA A 57 -6.76 -10.74 -0.25
N HIS A 58 -5.53 -10.35 0.09
CA HIS A 58 -5.24 -9.08 0.73
C HIS A 58 -5.65 -7.88 -0.15
N MET A 59 -5.33 -7.91 -1.45
CA MET A 59 -5.74 -6.86 -2.39
C MET A 59 -7.27 -6.74 -2.50
N LEU A 60 -7.98 -7.86 -2.60
CA LEU A 60 -9.44 -7.87 -2.64
C LEU A 60 -10.04 -7.28 -1.36
N GLN A 61 -9.53 -7.69 -0.20
CA GLN A 61 -9.97 -7.14 1.08
C GLN A 61 -9.76 -5.63 1.18
N MET A 62 -8.62 -5.12 0.71
CA MET A 62 -8.31 -3.69 0.70
C MET A 62 -9.20 -2.91 -0.28
N HIS A 63 -9.52 -3.51 -1.43
CA HIS A 63 -10.43 -2.92 -2.41
C HIS A 63 -11.86 -2.83 -1.86
N ASP A 64 -12.37 -3.91 -1.28
CA ASP A 64 -13.70 -3.92 -0.66
C ASP A 64 -13.82 -2.89 0.48
N LEU A 65 -12.78 -2.78 1.29
CA LEU A 65 -12.74 -1.81 2.38
C LEU A 65 -12.66 -0.37 1.85
N SER A 66 -11.89 -0.13 0.79
CA SER A 66 -11.85 1.18 0.10
C SER A 66 -13.21 1.56 -0.46
N ASN A 67 -13.92 0.62 -1.09
CA ASN A 67 -15.27 0.86 -1.59
C ASN A 67 -16.25 1.18 -0.45
N LYS A 68 -16.15 0.50 0.69
CA LYS A 68 -16.95 0.82 1.88
C LYS A 68 -16.66 2.23 2.40
N ILE A 69 -15.40 2.66 2.44
CA ILE A 69 -15.03 4.02 2.86
C ILE A 69 -15.65 5.07 1.93
N LEU A 70 -15.60 4.83 0.62
CA LEU A 70 -16.13 5.75 -0.40
C LEU A 70 -17.66 5.82 -0.38
N ALA A 71 -18.32 4.70 -0.10
CA ALA A 71 -19.78 4.62 -0.03
C ALA A 71 -20.36 5.12 1.31
N GLU A 72 -19.54 5.19 2.38
CA GLU A 72 -19.99 5.59 3.70
C GLU A 72 -20.15 7.11 3.82
N THR A 73 -21.34 7.52 4.24
CA THR A 73 -21.74 8.92 4.41
C THR A 73 -21.53 9.44 5.83
N ASP A 74 -21.53 8.55 6.83
CA ASP A 74 -21.30 8.93 8.22
C ASP A 74 -19.80 9.15 8.47
N PRO A 75 -19.37 10.37 8.82
CA PRO A 75 -17.95 10.66 9.02
C PRO A 75 -17.31 9.84 10.14
N LYS A 76 -18.06 9.47 11.18
CA LYS A 76 -17.52 8.65 12.28
C LYS A 76 -17.27 7.22 11.83
N LYS A 77 -18.19 6.64 11.06
CA LYS A 77 -18.02 5.30 10.50
C LYS A 77 -16.95 5.25 9.42
N GLN A 78 -16.87 6.30 8.60
CA GLN A 78 -15.81 6.43 7.61
C GLN A 78 -14.43 6.46 8.28
N GLN A 79 -14.29 7.17 9.40
CA GLN A 79 -13.05 7.18 10.16
C GLN A 79 -12.72 5.80 10.73
N ALA A 80 -13.69 5.11 11.34
CA ALA A 80 -13.49 3.76 11.84
C ALA A 80 -13.05 2.77 10.74
N LEU A 81 -13.60 2.90 9.53
CA LEU A 81 -13.17 2.10 8.38
C LEU A 81 -11.75 2.44 7.94
N LYS A 82 -11.35 3.72 7.94
CA LYS A 82 -9.95 4.13 7.67
C LYS A 82 -8.98 3.59 8.71
N ASP A 83 -9.38 3.58 9.98
CA ASP A 83 -8.57 3.03 11.06
C ASP A 83 -8.38 1.52 10.88
N GLN A 84 -9.43 0.81 10.47
CA GLN A 84 -9.36 -0.60 10.10
C GLN A 84 -8.43 -0.84 8.89
N GLN A 85 -8.48 0.03 7.87
CA GLN A 85 -7.56 0.00 6.73
C GLN A 85 -6.10 0.08 7.20
N LEU A 86 -5.82 1.03 8.09
CA LEU A 86 -4.48 1.29 8.61
C LEU A 86 -3.96 0.11 9.44
N GLU A 87 -4.82 -0.52 10.24
CA GLU A 87 -4.46 -1.69 11.03
C GLU A 87 -4.07 -2.88 10.15
N ILE A 88 -4.85 -3.16 9.10
CA ILE A 88 -4.54 -4.22 8.13
C ILE A 88 -3.20 -3.94 7.44
N MET A 89 -2.96 -2.69 7.01
CA MET A 89 -1.69 -2.30 6.38
C MET A 89 -0.51 -2.45 7.32
N LYS A 90 -0.65 -2.09 8.61
CA LYS A 90 0.41 -2.27 9.61
C LYS A 90 0.72 -3.75 9.83
N ALA A 91 -0.30 -4.59 9.95
CA ALA A 91 -0.12 -6.03 10.13
C ALA A 91 0.63 -6.66 8.95
N HIS A 92 0.21 -6.35 7.72
CA HIS A 92 0.91 -6.79 6.52
C HIS A 92 2.35 -6.27 6.46
N HIS A 93 2.57 -5.00 6.81
CA HIS A 93 3.91 -4.41 6.81
C HIS A 93 4.83 -5.11 7.81
N MET A 94 4.33 -5.39 9.02
CA MET A 94 5.08 -6.13 10.04
C MET A 94 5.42 -7.55 9.58
N GLU A 95 4.49 -8.26 8.94
CA GLU A 95 4.76 -9.60 8.40
C GLU A 95 5.89 -9.57 7.36
N MET A 96 5.87 -8.57 6.47
CA MET A 96 6.92 -8.39 5.46
C MET A 96 8.27 -8.05 6.09
N MET A 97 8.29 -7.17 7.11
CA MET A 97 9.50 -6.82 7.84
C MET A 97 10.08 -8.01 8.62
N ALA A 98 9.24 -8.82 9.26
CA ALA A 98 9.67 -10.01 9.98
C ALA A 98 10.36 -11.02 9.05
N LYS A 99 9.81 -11.24 7.86
CA LYS A 99 10.44 -12.10 6.83
C LYS A 99 11.77 -11.54 6.33
N HIS A 100 11.92 -10.22 6.27
CA HIS A 100 13.16 -9.59 5.83
C HIS A 100 14.28 -9.73 6.88
N GLN A 101 13.95 -9.56 8.17
CA GLN A 101 14.90 -9.77 9.27
C GLN A 101 15.39 -11.22 9.37
N GLN A 102 14.50 -12.20 9.15
CA GLN A 102 14.88 -13.62 9.14
C GLN A 102 15.89 -13.96 8.04
N LYS A 103 15.74 -13.36 6.85
CA LYS A 103 16.68 -13.57 5.73
C LYS A 103 18.03 -12.92 5.98
N ALA A 104 18.05 -11.70 6.53
CA ALA A 104 19.29 -11.00 6.88
C ALA A 104 20.13 -11.75 7.92
N GLY A 105 19.50 -12.49 8.84
CA GLY A 105 20.21 -13.35 9.80
C GLY A 105 20.79 -14.63 9.19
N GLN A 106 20.17 -15.17 8.13
CA GLN A 106 20.64 -16.40 7.45
C GLN A 106 21.78 -16.15 6.45
N GLU A 107 21.84 -14.97 5.81
CA GLU A 107 22.94 -14.62 4.89
C GLU A 107 24.31 -14.51 5.59
N VAL A 108 24.33 -14.22 6.89
CA VAL A 108 25.59 -14.15 7.67
C VAL A 108 26.21 -15.54 7.88
N ASP A 109 25.39 -16.60 7.93
CA ASP A 109 25.86 -17.97 8.18
C ASP A 109 26.49 -18.61 6.93
N HIS A 110 25.92 -18.36 5.75
CA HIS A 110 26.47 -18.88 4.49
C HIS A 110 27.80 -18.24 4.08
N SER A 111 28.09 -17.00 4.53
CA SER A 111 29.34 -16.33 4.23
C SER A 111 30.53 -16.86 5.06
N GLN A 112 30.28 -17.48 6.22
CA GLN A 112 31.35 -18.08 7.03
C GLN A 112 31.80 -19.45 6.53
N HIS A 113 30.91 -20.23 5.92
CA HIS A 113 31.25 -21.57 5.41
C HIS A 113 32.18 -21.57 4.18
N ASN A 114 32.26 -20.47 3.42
CA ASN A 114 33.15 -20.39 2.24
C ASN A 114 34.59 -19.93 2.59
N LYS A 115 34.85 -19.42 3.80
CA LYS A 115 36.21 -19.02 4.20
C LYS A 115 37.09 -20.16 4.68
N LEU A 116 36.52 -21.30 5.11
CA LEU A 116 37.30 -22.42 5.64
C LEU A 116 37.87 -23.35 4.55
N ASN A 117 37.33 -23.33 3.33
CA ASN A 117 37.78 -24.21 2.24
C ASN A 117 38.91 -23.61 1.36
N ASN A 118 39.26 -22.33 1.55
CA ASN A 118 40.28 -21.64 0.75
C ASN A 118 41.64 -21.48 1.48
N VAL A 119 41.80 -22.05 2.68
CA VAL A 119 43.08 -21.99 3.44
C VAL A 119 43.90 -23.28 3.29
N THR A 120 43.47 -24.24 2.48
CA THR A 120 44.18 -25.53 2.30
C THR A 120 44.36 -25.91 0.83
N LYS A 121 44.91 -25.00 0.03
CA LYS A 121 45.57 -25.32 -1.24
C LYS A 121 46.89 -24.59 -1.35
#